data_AF-A0A3S3LRF9-F1
#
_entry.id   AF-A0A3S3LRF9-F1
#
_cell.length_a   1.000
_cell.length_b   1.000
_cell.length_c   1.000
_cell.angle_alpha   90.00
_cell.angle_beta   90.00
_cell.angle_gamma   90.00
#
_symmetry.space_group_name_H-M   'P 1'
#
loop_
_entity.id
_entity.type
_entity.pdbx_description
1 polymer ?
#
loop_
_entity_poly.entity_id
_entity_poly.type
_entity_poly.pdbx_seq_one_letter_code
_entity_poly.pdbx_strand_id
1 'polypeptide(L)'
;MFDWLIVGAGFAGSVLAERIASQRQESVLLIDRRNHIGGNAYDCYDEAGILVHRYGPHIFHTNARSIIDYLSQFTEWRPYEHRVLSSVDGKLLPIPINLDTINRLYDLELTPEQLEEFFASRRETVEEVRTAEDVVVSTVGRELYEKFFRGYTRKQWGVDPAQLSKSVT
;
A
#
# COMPACT_ATOMS: atom_id res chain seq x y z
N MET A 1 -7.99 9.12 -38.56
CA MET A 1 -6.66 8.71 -38.08
C MET A 1 -6.49 9.34 -36.70
N PHE A 2 -5.86 8.65 -35.75
CA PHE A 2 -5.62 9.17 -34.40
C PHE A 2 -4.15 9.60 -34.27
N ASP A 3 -3.89 10.68 -33.53
CA ASP A 3 -2.52 11.17 -33.27
C ASP A 3 -1.78 10.26 -32.28
N TRP A 4 -2.52 9.68 -31.32
CA TRP A 4 -1.99 8.79 -30.29
C TRP A 4 -2.76 7.49 -30.20
N LEU A 5 -2.04 6.38 -30.03
CA LEU A 5 -2.55 5.11 -29.56
C LEU A 5 -1.99 4.84 -28.15
N ILE A 6 -2.88 4.66 -27.18
CA ILE A 6 -2.51 4.32 -25.80
C ILE A 6 -3.04 2.93 -25.48
N VAL A 7 -2.17 2.05 -24.97
CA VAL A 7 -2.50 0.67 -24.62
C VAL A 7 -2.56 0.54 -23.09
N GLY A 8 -3.75 0.22 -22.58
CA GLY A 8 -4.08 0.09 -21.16
C GLY A 8 -4.82 1.31 -20.62
N ALA A 9 -6.08 1.12 -20.21
CA ALA A 9 -6.95 2.14 -19.66
C ALA A 9 -6.91 2.21 -18.12
N GLY A 10 -5.77 1.90 -17.51
CA GLY A 10 -5.49 2.18 -16.09
C GLY A 10 -5.21 3.67 -15.83
N PHE A 11 -4.73 4.01 -14.62
CA PHE A 11 -4.36 5.39 -14.29
C PHE A 11 -3.39 6.00 -15.30
N ALA A 12 -2.28 5.32 -15.62
CA ALA A 12 -1.26 5.87 -16.52
C ALA A 12 -1.85 6.23 -17.90
N GLY A 13 -2.56 5.30 -18.54
CA GLY A 13 -3.14 5.54 -19.86
C GLY A 13 -4.29 6.53 -19.84
N SER A 14 -5.17 6.47 -18.84
CA SER A 14 -6.32 7.38 -18.74
C SER A 14 -5.89 8.83 -18.45
N VAL A 15 -4.90 9.03 -17.58
CA VAL A 15 -4.34 10.36 -17.30
C VAL A 15 -3.64 10.92 -18.54
N LEU A 16 -2.82 10.12 -19.23
CA LEU A 16 -2.19 10.57 -20.48
C LEU A 16 -3.23 10.91 -21.55
N ALA A 17 -4.23 10.05 -21.74
CA ALA A 17 -5.31 10.27 -22.70
C ALA A 17 -6.04 11.58 -22.41
N GLU A 18 -6.42 11.82 -21.15
CA GLU A 18 -7.10 13.05 -20.75
C GLU A 18 -6.22 14.28 -21.00
N ARG A 19 -4.95 14.27 -20.56
CA ARG A 19 -4.05 15.43 -20.73
C ARG A 19 -3.74 15.74 -22.19
N ILE A 20 -3.55 14.71 -23.02
CA ILE A 20 -3.33 14.89 -24.47
C ILE A 20 -4.57 15.50 -25.11
N ALA A 21 -5.75 14.92 -24.85
CA ALA A 21 -6.99 15.39 -25.44
C ALA A 21 -7.34 16.82 -24.98
N SER A 22 -7.21 17.14 -23.68
CA SER A 22 -7.67 18.41 -23.12
C SER A 22 -6.68 19.55 -23.32
N GLN A 23 -5.37 19.29 -23.27
CA GLN A 23 -4.35 20.35 -23.29
C GLN A 23 -3.68 20.52 -24.64
N ARG A 24 -3.56 19.43 -25.41
CA ARG A 24 -2.93 19.44 -26.73
C ARG A 24 -3.96 19.46 -27.85
N GLN A 25 -5.23 19.16 -27.54
CA GLN A 25 -6.32 19.06 -28.53
C GLN A 25 -6.01 18.02 -29.63
N GLU A 26 -5.26 16.98 -29.26
CA GLU A 26 -4.87 15.89 -30.15
C GLU A 26 -5.79 14.68 -29.94
N SER A 27 -6.00 13.91 -31.00
CA SER A 27 -6.90 12.76 -31.00
C SER A 27 -6.23 11.51 -30.42
N VAL A 28 -6.91 10.86 -29.48
CA VAL A 28 -6.39 9.67 -28.76
C VAL A 28 -7.30 8.46 -29.00
N LEU A 29 -6.70 7.35 -29.41
CA LEU A 29 -7.30 6.02 -29.34
C LEU A 29 -6.75 5.30 -28.10
N LEU A 30 -7.57 5.21 -27.06
CA LEU A 30 -7.25 4.45 -25.85
C LEU A 30 -7.87 3.06 -25.95
N ILE A 31 -7.06 2.01 -25.86
CA ILE A 31 -7.50 0.62 -25.91
C ILE A 31 -7.14 -0.10 -24.62
N ASP A 32 -7.96 -1.07 -24.24
CA ASP A 32 -7.62 -2.04 -23.19
C ASP A 32 -8.03 -3.43 -23.66
N ARG A 33 -7.31 -4.46 -23.22
CA ARG A 33 -7.67 -5.85 -23.47
C ARG A 33 -8.81 -6.32 -22.57
N ARG A 34 -9.03 -5.65 -21.44
CA ARG A 34 -10.13 -5.91 -20.51
C ARG A 34 -11.42 -5.35 -21.08
N ASN A 35 -12.55 -5.91 -20.66
CA ASN A 35 -13.87 -5.45 -21.02
C ASN A 35 -14.35 -4.22 -20.19
N HIS A 36 -13.43 -3.53 -19.53
CA HIS A 36 -13.70 -2.36 -18.71
C HIS A 36 -12.45 -1.46 -18.65
N ILE A 37 -12.65 -0.20 -18.24
CA ILE A 37 -11.58 0.78 -17.99
C ILE A 37 -11.07 0.71 -16.54
N GLY A 38 -10.14 1.56 -16.15
CA GLY A 38 -9.68 1.73 -14.77
C GLY A 38 -8.55 0.80 -14.35
N GLY A 39 -8.18 -0.18 -15.17
CA GLY A 39 -7.12 -1.13 -14.83
C GLY A 39 -7.46 -1.91 -13.55
N ASN A 40 -6.51 -2.00 -12.60
CA ASN A 40 -6.75 -2.70 -11.33
C ASN A 40 -7.63 -1.90 -10.36
N ALA A 41 -7.70 -0.57 -10.52
CA ALA A 41 -8.53 0.30 -9.68
C ALA A 41 -10.01 0.28 -10.08
N TYR A 42 -10.39 -0.56 -11.05
CA TYR A 42 -11.78 -0.74 -11.44
C TYR A 42 -12.63 -1.33 -10.31
N ASP A 43 -13.76 -0.68 -10.07
CA ASP A 43 -14.80 -1.10 -9.16
C ASP A 43 -16.10 -1.44 -9.90
N CYS A 44 -16.94 -2.25 -9.28
CA CYS A 44 -18.24 -2.62 -9.81
C CYS A 44 -19.18 -3.04 -8.69
N TYR A 45 -20.49 -2.96 -8.95
CA TYR A 45 -21.47 -3.58 -8.07
C TYR A 45 -21.44 -5.10 -8.24
N ASP A 46 -21.47 -5.83 -7.13
CA ASP A 46 -21.68 -7.28 -7.13
C ASP A 46 -23.17 -7.64 -7.25
N GLU A 47 -23.49 -8.94 -7.23
CA GLU A 47 -24.86 -9.44 -7.36
C GLU A 47 -25.77 -9.01 -6.19
N ALA A 48 -25.20 -8.66 -5.04
CA ALA A 48 -25.92 -8.16 -3.87
C ALA A 48 -26.11 -6.64 -3.88
N GLY A 49 -25.60 -5.94 -4.90
CA GLY A 49 -25.67 -4.48 -5.02
C GLY A 49 -24.65 -3.75 -4.15
N ILE A 50 -23.57 -4.41 -3.73
CA ILE A 50 -22.48 -3.81 -2.96
C ILE A 50 -21.38 -3.36 -3.94
N LEU A 51 -20.92 -2.12 -3.81
CA LEU A 51 -19.78 -1.61 -4.58
C LEU A 51 -18.48 -2.27 -4.07
N VAL A 52 -17.79 -2.98 -4.96
CA VAL A 52 -16.57 -3.73 -4.65
C VAL A 52 -15.45 -3.43 -5.63
N HIS A 53 -14.21 -3.52 -5.15
CA HIS A 53 -13.03 -3.48 -6.02
C HIS A 53 -12.75 -4.88 -6.58
N ARG A 54 -12.79 -5.03 -7.91
CA ARG A 54 -12.65 -6.34 -8.55
C ARG A 54 -11.26 -6.98 -8.33
N TYR A 55 -10.22 -6.16 -8.19
CA TYR A 55 -8.83 -6.60 -8.13
C TYR A 55 -8.15 -6.31 -6.79
N GLY A 56 -8.91 -6.44 -5.70
CA GLY A 56 -8.41 -6.18 -4.34
C GLY A 56 -8.58 -4.71 -3.92
N PRO A 57 -8.38 -4.41 -2.63
CA PRO A 57 -8.68 -3.10 -2.06
C PRO A 57 -7.75 -2.01 -2.61
N HIS A 58 -8.33 -0.98 -3.21
CA HIS A 58 -7.63 0.24 -3.65
C HIS A 58 -8.06 1.41 -2.78
N ILE A 59 -7.19 1.85 -1.88
CA ILE A 59 -7.41 3.04 -1.05
C ILE A 59 -6.55 4.16 -1.62
N PHE A 60 -7.17 5.24 -2.05
CA PHE A 60 -6.41 6.41 -2.53
C PHE A 60 -5.79 7.17 -1.35
N HIS A 61 -4.49 7.44 -1.44
CA HIS A 61 -3.77 8.32 -0.53
C HIS A 61 -2.61 9.00 -1.27
N THR A 62 -2.32 10.26 -0.95
CA THR A 62 -1.17 10.99 -1.50
C THR A 62 -0.80 12.17 -0.61
N ASN A 63 0.50 12.50 -0.57
CA ASN A 63 1.00 13.76 0.01
C ASN A 63 1.09 14.89 -1.04
N ALA A 64 0.86 14.57 -2.32
CA ALA A 64 0.98 15.54 -3.41
C ALA A 64 -0.34 16.26 -3.66
N ARG A 65 -0.41 17.52 -3.24
CA ARG A 65 -1.60 18.36 -3.41
C ARG A 65 -2.04 18.49 -4.87
N SER A 66 -1.08 18.60 -5.80
CA SER A 66 -1.35 18.68 -7.24
C SER A 66 -2.09 17.45 -7.79
N ILE A 67 -1.84 16.25 -7.22
CA ILE A 67 -2.56 15.03 -7.62
C ILE A 67 -4.00 15.06 -7.11
N ILE A 68 -4.22 15.53 -5.88
CA ILE A 68 -5.58 15.72 -5.33
C ILE A 68 -6.35 16.72 -6.17
N ASP A 69 -5.77 17.89 -6.44
CA ASP A 69 -6.41 18.95 -7.21
C ASP A 69 -6.72 18.50 -8.66
N TYR A 70 -5.84 17.68 -9.25
CA TYR A 70 -6.08 17.08 -10.56
C TYR A 70 -7.25 16.09 -10.52
N LEU A 71 -7.21 15.08 -9.65
CA LEU A 71 -8.26 14.05 -9.59
C LEU A 71 -9.62 14.60 -9.13
N SER A 72 -9.63 15.69 -8.35
CA SER A 72 -10.86 16.39 -7.93
C SER A 72 -11.67 16.97 -9.09
N GLN A 73 -11.09 17.09 -10.29
CA GLN A 73 -11.83 17.50 -11.49
C GLN A 73 -12.74 16.38 -12.03
N PHE A 74 -12.49 15.12 -11.63
CA PHE A 74 -13.18 13.93 -12.16
C PHE A 74 -13.98 13.16 -11.11
N THR A 75 -13.85 13.51 -9.82
CA THR A 75 -14.58 12.88 -8.73
C THR A 75 -14.67 13.79 -7.51
N GLU A 76 -15.71 13.58 -6.71
CA GLU A 76 -15.77 14.08 -5.33
C GLU A 76 -15.06 13.12 -4.37
N TRP A 77 -14.78 13.60 -3.15
CA TRP A 77 -14.05 12.84 -2.14
C TRP A 77 -14.91 12.53 -0.93
N ARG A 78 -14.84 11.27 -0.49
CA ARG A 78 -15.30 10.85 0.84
C ARG A 78 -14.08 10.75 1.77
N PRO A 79 -13.98 11.57 2.82
CA PRO A 79 -12.90 11.43 3.81
C PRO A 79 -12.90 10.02 4.42
N TYR A 80 -11.75 9.36 4.36
CA TYR A 80 -11.58 8.00 4.86
C TYR A 80 -10.13 7.78 5.30
N GLU A 81 -9.96 7.25 6.51
CA GLU A 81 -8.67 6.86 7.07
C GLU A 81 -8.62 5.35 7.24
N HIS A 82 -7.83 4.69 6.39
CA HIS A 82 -7.69 3.24 6.42
C HIS A 82 -6.95 2.80 7.68
N ARG A 83 -7.46 1.76 8.34
CA ARG A 83 -6.87 1.15 9.53
C ARG A 83 -6.83 -0.35 9.32
N VAL A 84 -5.69 -0.96 9.60
CA VAL A 84 -5.47 -2.40 9.42
C VAL A 84 -5.15 -3.02 10.78
N LEU A 85 -5.62 -4.24 10.98
CA LEU A 85 -5.28 -5.08 12.12
C LEU A 85 -4.57 -6.35 11.62
N SER A 86 -3.53 -6.76 12.34
CA SER A 86 -2.86 -8.04 12.18
C SER A 86 -3.31 -9.02 13.26
N SER A 87 -3.50 -10.29 12.90
CA SER A 87 -3.82 -11.37 13.84
C SER A 87 -2.52 -12.04 14.29
N VAL A 88 -2.07 -11.75 15.50
CA VAL A 88 -0.82 -12.26 16.08
C VAL A 88 -1.10 -12.76 17.50
N ASP A 89 -0.65 -13.97 17.83
CA ASP A 89 -0.83 -14.61 19.14
C ASP A 89 -2.28 -14.58 19.67
N GLY A 90 -3.25 -14.76 18.76
CA GLY A 90 -4.68 -14.71 19.07
C GLY A 90 -5.24 -13.30 19.34
N LYS A 91 -4.42 -12.25 19.24
CA LYS A 91 -4.81 -10.84 19.39
C LYS A 91 -4.92 -10.16 18.01
N LEU A 92 -5.91 -9.27 17.85
CA LEU A 92 -6.00 -8.34 16.71
C LEU A 92 -5.30 -7.03 17.05
N LEU A 93 -4.12 -6.80 16.49
CA LEU A 93 -3.23 -5.70 16.84
C LEU A 93 -3.08 -4.72 15.68
N PRO A 94 -2.91 -3.41 15.93
CA PRO A 94 -2.69 -2.43 14.86
C PRO A 94 -1.47 -2.78 13.99
N ILE A 95 -1.56 -2.50 12.71
CA ILE A 95 -0.41 -2.44 11.82
C ILE A 95 -0.52 -1.18 10.94
N PRO A 96 0.55 -0.37 10.78
CA PRO A 96 1.95 -0.55 11.23
C PRO A 96 2.14 -0.69 12.74
N ILE A 97 3.22 -1.36 13.16
CA ILE A 97 3.58 -1.51 14.59
C ILE A 97 3.73 -0.11 15.20
N ASN A 98 2.99 0.14 16.28
CA ASN A 98 2.98 1.39 17.03
C ASN A 98 2.93 1.12 18.55
N LEU A 99 2.80 2.17 19.36
CA LEU A 99 2.73 2.06 20.81
C LEU A 99 1.63 1.09 21.28
N ASP A 100 0.42 1.23 20.74
CA ASP A 100 -0.72 0.36 21.06
C ASP A 100 -0.45 -1.11 20.71
N THR A 101 0.29 -1.35 19.63
CA THR A 101 0.68 -2.69 19.20
C THR A 101 1.55 -3.34 20.26
N ILE A 102 2.59 -2.64 20.73
CA ILE A 102 3.53 -3.16 21.71
C ILE A 102 2.87 -3.32 23.08
N ASN A 103 2.14 -2.31 23.54
CA ASN A 103 1.43 -2.36 24.82
C ASN A 103 0.42 -3.50 24.84
N ARG A 104 -0.36 -3.71 23.78
CA ARG A 104 -1.36 -4.79 23.72
C ARG A 104 -0.77 -6.17 23.47
N LEU A 105 0.34 -6.28 22.74
CA LEU A 105 0.98 -7.57 22.49
C LEU A 105 1.56 -8.12 23.79
N TYR A 106 2.33 -7.29 24.51
CA TYR A 106 3.09 -7.68 25.69
C TYR A 106 2.41 -7.34 27.02
N ASP A 107 1.18 -6.80 26.98
CA ASP A 107 0.41 -6.37 28.15
C ASP A 107 1.23 -5.37 29.02
N LEU A 108 1.75 -4.33 28.35
CA LEU A 108 2.57 -3.25 28.92
C LEU A 108 1.81 -1.91 28.90
N GLU A 109 2.35 -0.93 29.62
CA GLU A 109 1.87 0.46 29.66
C GLU A 109 3.01 1.44 29.36
N LEU A 110 3.73 1.22 28.25
CA LEU A 110 4.83 2.08 27.85
C LEU A 110 4.33 3.46 27.43
N THR A 111 5.16 4.48 27.65
CA THR A 111 5.04 5.79 26.99
C THR A 111 5.75 5.78 25.62
N PRO A 112 5.52 6.79 24.75
CA PRO A 112 6.27 6.91 23.49
C PRO A 112 7.80 6.91 23.66
N GLU A 113 8.32 7.51 24.73
CA GLU A 113 9.76 7.55 25.01
C GLU A 113 10.29 6.16 25.39
N GLN A 114 9.55 5.44 26.25
CA GLN A 114 9.89 4.08 26.64
C GLN A 114 9.76 3.08 25.48
N LEU A 115 8.90 3.36 24.51
CA LEU A 115 8.79 2.56 23.29
C LEU A 115 10.06 2.64 22.43
N GLU A 116 10.69 3.81 22.34
CA GLU A 116 11.94 3.93 21.59
C GLU A 116 13.08 3.16 22.28
N GLU A 117 13.14 3.20 23.62
CA GLU A 117 14.07 2.36 24.41
C GLU A 117 13.76 0.85 24.24
N PHE A 118 12.48 0.49 24.20
CA PHE A 118 12.02 -0.88 23.94
C PHE A 118 12.51 -1.39 22.59
N PHE A 119 12.47 -0.57 21.54
CA PHE A 119 13.01 -0.93 20.23
C PHE A 119 14.53 -0.91 20.23
N ALA A 120 15.17 0.13 20.76
CA ALA A 120 16.63 0.25 20.79
C ALA A 120 17.32 -0.94 21.47
N SER A 121 16.70 -1.51 22.50
CA SER A 121 17.19 -2.70 23.19
C SER A 121 17.00 -4.03 22.42
N ARG A 122 16.24 -4.04 21.33
CA ARG A 122 15.89 -5.24 20.54
C ARG A 122 16.34 -5.20 19.08
N ARG A 123 16.53 -4.01 18.52
CA ARG A 123 17.01 -3.81 17.14
C ARG A 123 18.34 -4.53 16.94
N GLU A 124 18.48 -5.19 15.79
CA GLU A 124 19.74 -5.81 15.40
C GLU A 124 20.65 -4.79 14.72
N THR A 125 21.94 -4.81 15.06
CA THR A 125 22.95 -4.04 14.33
C THR A 125 23.16 -4.66 12.96
N VAL A 126 22.77 -3.95 11.90
CA VAL A 126 23.00 -4.32 10.51
C VAL A 126 23.94 -3.30 9.89
N GLU A 127 25.14 -3.72 9.48
CA GLU A 127 26.16 -2.82 8.91
C GLU A 127 25.67 -2.15 7.61
N GLU A 128 24.99 -2.91 6.76
CA GLU A 128 24.43 -2.42 5.51
C GLU A 128 23.05 -3.03 5.24
N VAL A 129 22.03 -2.18 5.18
CA VAL A 129 20.65 -2.61 4.90
C VAL A 129 20.47 -2.87 3.40
N ARG A 130 20.27 -4.14 3.04
CA ARG A 130 20.13 -4.61 1.66
C ARG A 130 18.78 -5.26 1.39
N THR A 131 18.24 -5.96 2.39
CA THR A 131 17.07 -6.82 2.24
C THR A 131 15.84 -6.28 2.99
N ALA A 132 14.66 -6.81 2.68
CA ALA A 132 13.44 -6.50 3.43
C ALA A 132 13.55 -6.97 4.89
N GLU A 133 14.24 -8.08 5.16
CA GLU A 133 14.55 -8.53 6.51
C GLU A 133 15.38 -7.49 7.27
N ASP A 134 16.48 -7.03 6.66
CA ASP A 134 17.41 -6.07 7.27
C ASP A 134 16.71 -4.81 7.77
N VAL A 135 15.80 -4.26 6.95
CA VAL A 135 15.02 -3.07 7.31
C VAL A 135 14.20 -3.31 8.57
N VAL A 136 13.51 -4.45 8.66
CA VAL A 136 12.61 -4.71 9.79
C VAL A 136 13.40 -5.07 11.04
N VAL A 137 14.39 -5.96 10.96
CA VAL A 137 15.15 -6.40 12.15
C VAL A 137 16.00 -5.29 12.74
N SER A 138 16.53 -4.39 11.90
CA SER A 138 17.25 -3.19 12.37
C SER A 138 16.32 -2.11 12.96
N THR A 139 14.99 -2.24 12.78
CA THR A 139 14.01 -1.26 13.29
C THR A 139 13.17 -1.78 14.47
N VAL A 140 12.81 -3.06 14.51
CA VAL A 140 11.94 -3.60 15.57
C VAL A 140 12.48 -4.87 16.22
N GLY A 141 13.62 -5.38 15.74
CA GLY A 141 14.24 -6.60 16.26
C GLY A 141 13.62 -7.90 15.71
N ARG A 142 14.31 -9.02 15.97
CA ARG A 142 14.00 -10.36 15.44
C ARG A 142 12.58 -10.83 15.74
N GLU A 143 12.16 -10.70 17.00
CA GLU A 143 10.90 -11.27 17.47
C GLU A 143 9.69 -10.64 16.76
N LEU A 144 9.66 -9.31 16.68
CA LEU A 144 8.58 -8.59 16.01
C LEU A 144 8.62 -8.81 14.48
N TYR A 145 9.80 -8.90 13.89
CA TYR A 145 9.97 -9.32 12.50
C TYR A 145 9.31 -10.69 12.23
N GLU A 146 9.59 -11.69 13.07
CA GLU A 146 9.07 -13.03 12.90
C GLU A 146 7.54 -13.09 13.06
N LYS A 147 7.01 -12.35 14.05
CA LYS A 147 5.57 -12.31 14.35
C LYS A 147 4.74 -11.59 13.28
N PHE A 148 5.22 -10.45 12.78
CA PHE A 148 4.41 -9.57 11.93
C PHE A 148 4.77 -9.63 10.45
N PHE A 149 6.04 -9.88 10.09
CA PHE A 149 6.51 -9.69 8.72
C PHE A 149 6.88 -11.01 8.05
N ARG A 150 7.74 -11.84 8.66
CA ARG A 150 8.32 -13.03 8.02
C ARG A 150 7.27 -13.95 7.41
N GLY A 151 6.25 -14.32 8.20
CA GLY A 151 5.17 -15.20 7.73
C GLY A 151 4.31 -14.56 6.64
N TYR A 152 3.98 -13.28 6.78
CA TYR A 152 3.16 -12.55 5.82
C TYR A 152 3.88 -12.40 4.48
N THR A 153 5.14 -11.96 4.49
CA THR A 153 5.96 -11.76 3.29
C THR A 153 6.19 -13.07 2.53
N ARG A 154 6.50 -14.17 3.23
CA ARG A 154 6.61 -15.50 2.60
C ARG A 154 5.31 -15.93 1.93
N LYS A 155 4.17 -15.67 2.57
CA LYS A 155 2.85 -15.99 1.99
C LYS A 155 2.54 -15.14 0.76
N GLN A 156 2.88 -13.85 0.80
CA GLN A 156 2.61 -12.91 -0.29
C GLN A 156 3.52 -13.12 -1.51
N TRP A 157 4.80 -13.38 -1.27
CA TRP A 157 5.84 -13.38 -2.31
C TRP A 157 6.39 -14.78 -2.64
N GLY A 158 6.10 -15.79 -1.83
CA GLY A 158 6.62 -17.16 -2.01
C GLY A 158 8.11 -17.32 -1.72
N VAL A 159 8.78 -16.28 -1.23
CA VAL A 159 10.23 -16.27 -0.93
C VAL A 159 10.49 -15.65 0.45
N ASP A 160 11.68 -15.90 0.99
CA ASP A 160 12.09 -15.35 2.28
C ASP A 160 12.39 -13.84 2.18
N PRO A 161 12.07 -13.01 3.21
CA PRO A 161 12.39 -11.58 3.20
C PRO A 161 13.88 -11.26 3.02
N ALA A 162 14.78 -12.17 3.41
CA ALA A 162 16.22 -12.05 3.14
C ALA A 162 16.57 -12.07 1.64
N GLN A 163 15.65 -12.53 0.79
CA GLN A 163 15.82 -12.63 -0.66
C GLN A 163 15.12 -11.49 -1.41
N LEU A 164 14.43 -10.59 -0.70
CA LEU A 164 13.73 -9.45 -1.27
C LEU A 164 14.52 -8.17 -1.04
N SER A 165 14.48 -7.26 -2.02
CA SER A 165 15.04 -5.91 -1.89
C SER A 165 14.47 -5.19 -0.67
N LYS A 166 15.28 -4.36 -0.01
CA LYS A 166 14.86 -3.45 1.08
C LYS A 166 13.65 -2.56 0.78
N SER A 167 13.28 -2.40 -0.50
CA SER A 167 12.10 -1.64 -0.91
C SER A 167 10.78 -2.43 -0.76
N VAL A 168 10.85 -3.72 -0.40
CA VAL A 168 9.68 -4.61 -0.23
C VAL A 168 9.38 -4.77 1.26
N THR A 169 8.94 -3.69 1.90
CA THR A 169 8.56 -3.65 3.32
C THR A 169 7.25 -2.91 3.51
#